data_AF-A0A9P0M5P2-F1
#
_entry.id   AF-A0A9P0M5P2-F1
#
_cell.length_a   1.000
_cell.length_b   1.000
_cell.length_c   1.000
_cell.angle_alpha   90.00
_cell.angle_beta   90.00
_cell.angle_gamma   90.00
#
_symmetry.space_group_name_H-M   'P 1'
#
loop_
_entity.id
_entity.type
_entity.pdbx_description
1 polymer ?
#
loop_
_entity_poly.entity_id
_entity_poly.type
_entity_poly.pdbx_seq_one_letter_code
_entity_poly.pdbx_strand_id
1 'polypeptide(L)'
;MSYFNILSQTMSTMWVRGISEVAELLVAIRRLQSFMLNEEFIEHNKPQNNNGADIRAIDSRDALNIKGLTAYWSTGSSDLALKNISLNVKKRQLLGIIGPVGSGKSSLLQTILGTI
;
A
#
# COMPACT_ATOMS: atom_id res chain seq x y z
N MET A 1 -52.49 -27.13 20.22
CA MET A 1 -52.56 -25.71 19.79
C MET A 1 -51.27 -24.93 20.02
N SER A 2 -50.60 -25.00 21.20
CA SER A 2 -49.38 -24.21 21.47
C SER A 2 -48.13 -24.58 20.64
N TYR A 3 -47.84 -25.88 20.44
CA TYR A 3 -46.65 -26.32 19.67
C TYR A 3 -46.65 -25.88 18.20
N PHE A 4 -47.82 -25.89 17.55
CA PHE A 4 -47.94 -25.47 16.16
C PHE A 4 -47.70 -23.97 16.00
N ASN A 5 -48.18 -23.15 16.94
CA ASN A 5 -47.96 -21.71 16.92
C ASN A 5 -46.49 -21.35 17.17
N ILE A 6 -45.80 -22.06 18.06
CA ILE A 6 -44.36 -21.86 18.29
C ILE A 6 -43.57 -22.24 17.04
N LEU A 7 -43.85 -23.41 16.44
CA LEU A 7 -43.18 -23.82 15.20
C LEU A 7 -43.43 -22.85 14.05
N SER A 8 -44.67 -22.37 13.87
CA SER A 8 -45.02 -21.39 12.85
C SER A 8 -44.33 -20.04 13.08
N GLN A 9 -44.25 -19.59 14.34
CA GLN A 9 -43.56 -18.37 14.71
C GLN A 9 -42.05 -18.47 14.49
N THR A 10 -41.42 -19.56 14.93
CA THR A 10 -39.99 -19.84 14.70
C THR A 10 -39.68 -19.94 13.21
N MET A 11 -40.50 -20.65 12.43
CA MET A 11 -40.29 -20.81 10.99
C MET A 11 -40.52 -19.52 10.21
N SER A 12 -41.49 -18.69 10.58
CA SER A 12 -41.69 -17.40 9.89
C SER A 12 -40.62 -16.38 10.26
N THR A 13 -40.23 -16.30 11.53
CA THR A 13 -39.33 -15.24 12.01
C THR A 13 -37.84 -15.58 11.86
N MET A 14 -37.42 -16.81 12.18
CA MET A 14 -36.02 -17.21 12.06
C MET A 14 -35.61 -17.44 10.61
N TRP A 15 -36.52 -17.92 9.75
CA TRP A 15 -36.22 -18.15 8.34
C TRP A 15 -36.01 -16.85 7.57
N VAL A 16 -36.94 -15.90 7.71
CA VAL A 16 -36.83 -14.59 7.04
C VAL A 16 -35.58 -13.86 7.51
N ARG A 17 -35.31 -13.88 8.83
CA ARG A 17 -34.11 -13.28 9.40
C ARG A 17 -32.83 -14.00 8.95
N GLY A 18 -32.84 -15.34 8.88
CA GLY A 18 -31.70 -16.14 8.44
C GLY A 18 -31.29 -15.84 7.00
N ILE A 19 -32.24 -15.63 6.09
CA ILE A 19 -31.94 -15.24 4.70
C ILE A 19 -31.21 -13.88 4.66
N SER A 20 -31.64 -12.91 5.47
CA SER A 20 -30.98 -11.60 5.56
C SER A 20 -29.57 -11.69 6.14
N GLU A 21 -29.38 -12.45 7.22
CA GLU A 21 -28.06 -12.65 7.85
C GLU A 21 -27.09 -13.41 6.92
N VAL A 22 -27.59 -14.39 6.16
CA VAL A 22 -26.79 -15.09 5.14
C VAL A 22 -26.39 -14.14 4.00
N ALA A 23 -27.28 -13.24 3.57
CA ALA A 23 -26.95 -12.25 2.55
C ALA A 23 -25.82 -11.31 3.00
N GLU A 24 -25.88 -10.82 4.24
CA GLU A 24 -24.84 -9.98 4.83
C GLU A 24 -23.51 -10.72 4.95
N LEU A 25 -23.55 -11.98 5.43
CA LEU A 25 -22.38 -12.84 5.52
C LEU A 25 -21.73 -13.06 4.14
N LEU A 26 -22.53 -13.29 3.10
CA LEU A 26 -22.01 -13.46 1.73
C LEU A 26 -21.32 -12.20 1.21
N VAL A 27 -21.83 -11.01 1.53
CA VAL A 27 -21.15 -9.74 1.19
C VAL A 27 -19.83 -9.60 1.96
N ALA A 28 -19.81 -9.95 3.25
CA ALA A 28 -18.60 -9.93 4.06
C ALA A 28 -17.54 -10.89 3.52
N ILE A 29 -17.92 -12.13 3.16
CA ILE A 29 -17.03 -13.11 2.55
C ILE A 29 -16.51 -12.62 1.21
N ARG A 30 -17.36 -12.05 0.35
CA ARG A 30 -16.93 -11.48 -0.94
C ARG A 30 -15.89 -10.37 -0.77
N ARG A 31 -16.06 -9.52 0.25
CA ARG A 31 -15.07 -8.47 0.58
C ARG A 31 -13.76 -9.07 1.06
N LEU A 32 -13.79 -10.07 1.94
CA LEU A 32 -12.58 -10.77 2.38
C LEU A 32 -11.88 -11.47 1.22
N GLN A 33 -12.65 -12.13 0.35
CA GLN A 33 -12.12 -12.74 -0.86
C GLN A 33 -11.44 -11.69 -1.75
N SER A 34 -12.06 -10.52 -1.96
CA SER A 34 -11.44 -9.45 -2.74
C SER A 34 -10.15 -8.92 -2.10
N PHE A 35 -10.07 -8.88 -0.77
CA PHE A 35 -8.86 -8.50 -0.06
C PHE A 35 -7.74 -9.55 -0.22
N MET A 36 -8.07 -10.84 -0.08
CA MET A 36 -7.10 -11.94 -0.21
C MET A 36 -6.64 -12.17 -1.66
N LEU A 37 -7.45 -11.78 -2.65
CA LEU A 37 -7.09 -11.86 -4.07
C LEU A 37 -6.35 -10.62 -4.58
N ASN A 38 -6.20 -9.57 -3.78
CA ASN A 38 -5.37 -8.45 -4.17
C ASN A 38 -3.90 -8.89 -4.17
N GLU A 39 -3.15 -8.41 -5.14
CA GLU A 39 -1.71 -8.64 -5.21
C GLU A 39 -1.06 -7.97 -3.99
N GLU A 40 -0.41 -8.76 -3.14
CA GLU A 40 0.46 -8.23 -2.10
C GLU A 40 1.55 -7.42 -2.79
N PHE A 41 1.83 -6.22 -2.29
CA PHE A 41 2.90 -5.38 -2.80
C PHE A 41 4.22 -6.11 -2.49
N ILE A 42 4.70 -6.91 -3.44
CA ILE A 42 5.97 -7.61 -3.35
C ILE A 42 7.03 -6.52 -3.32
N GLU A 43 7.56 -6.25 -2.13
CA GLU A 43 8.78 -5.49 -1.93
C GLU A 43 9.81 -6.09 -2.89
N HIS A 44 10.16 -5.34 -3.95
CA HIS A 44 11.15 -5.76 -4.94
C HIS A 44 12.53 -5.64 -4.29
N ASN A 45 12.76 -6.40 -3.23
CA ASN A 45 14.05 -6.60 -2.60
C ASN A 45 14.83 -7.53 -3.54
N LYS A 46 15.20 -7.01 -4.71
CA LYS A 46 16.30 -7.58 -5.48
C LYS A 46 17.54 -7.36 -4.60
N PRO A 47 18.18 -8.41 -4.06
CA PRO A 47 19.57 -8.27 -3.69
C PRO A 47 20.29 -7.92 -5.00
N GLN A 48 20.66 -6.66 -5.17
CA GLN A 48 21.68 -6.33 -6.15
C GLN A 48 22.95 -7.03 -5.69
N ASN A 49 23.13 -8.24 -6.21
CA ASN A 49 24.37 -8.96 -6.27
C ASN A 49 25.35 -8.10 -7.08
N ASN A 50 26.01 -7.16 -6.40
CA ASN A 50 27.07 -6.35 -6.95
C ASN A 50 28.36 -7.17 -6.99
N ASN A 51 28.39 -8.17 -7.87
CA ASN A 51 29.64 -8.73 -8.36
C ASN A 51 30.32 -7.67 -9.23
N GLY A 52 31.23 -6.90 -8.63
CA GLY A 52 32.45 -6.44 -9.31
C GLY A 52 32.36 -5.21 -10.22
N ALA A 53 31.78 -4.09 -9.77
CA ALA A 53 32.18 -2.77 -10.28
C ALA A 53 31.83 -1.65 -9.28
N ASP A 54 32.86 -0.88 -8.90
CA ASP A 54 32.81 0.41 -8.19
C ASP A 54 32.59 0.45 -6.66
N ILE A 55 33.50 -0.21 -5.92
CA ILE A 55 33.83 0.13 -4.51
C ILE A 55 34.86 1.29 -4.48
N ARG A 56 34.70 2.30 -5.33
CA ARG A 56 35.56 3.50 -5.36
C ARG A 56 34.68 4.74 -5.25
N ALA A 57 34.57 5.26 -4.02
CA ALA A 57 33.91 6.52 -3.63
C ALA A 57 32.48 6.43 -3.05
N ILE A 58 32.18 5.42 -2.22
CA ILE A 58 31.31 5.72 -1.07
C ILE A 58 32.19 6.50 -0.09
N ASP A 59 32.31 7.82 -0.29
CA ASP A 59 32.80 8.71 0.75
C ASP A 59 31.97 8.38 2.00
N SER A 60 32.62 7.94 3.08
CA SER A 60 31.96 7.43 4.28
C SER A 60 31.08 8.48 4.97
N ARG A 61 30.98 9.68 4.38
CA ARG A 61 30.22 10.85 4.76
C ARG A 61 28.90 11.01 4.03
N ASP A 62 28.59 10.26 2.97
CA ASP A 62 27.29 10.38 2.29
C ASP A 62 26.26 9.43 2.95
N ALA A 63 25.06 9.96 3.23
CA ALA A 63 23.96 9.23 3.87
C ALA A 63 22.90 8.79 2.86
N LEU A 64 22.64 9.61 1.83
CA LEU A 64 21.63 9.36 0.82
C LEU A 64 22.05 10.03 -0.50
N ASN A 65 22.17 9.26 -1.57
CA ASN A 65 22.48 9.76 -2.91
C ASN A 65 21.41 9.25 -3.89
N ILE A 66 20.47 10.12 -4.23
CA ILE A 66 19.38 9.86 -5.17
C ILE A 66 19.74 10.61 -6.46
N LYS A 67 19.78 9.90 -7.60
CA LYS A 67 20.00 10.50 -8.91
C LYS A 67 18.87 10.08 -9.85
N GLY A 68 18.16 11.07 -10.39
CA GLY A 68 17.14 10.84 -11.43
C GLY A 68 15.92 10.05 -11.00
N LEU A 69 15.50 10.16 -9.73
CA LEU A 69 14.34 9.43 -9.21
C LEU A 69 13.05 9.92 -9.87
N THR A 70 12.33 8.99 -10.47
CA THR A 70 11.01 9.20 -11.06
C THR A 70 10.07 8.16 -10.46
N ALA A 71 9.01 8.62 -9.79
CA ALA A 71 8.06 7.77 -9.09
C ALA A 71 6.64 8.03 -9.60
N TYR A 72 5.84 6.97 -9.67
CA TYR A 72 4.48 6.98 -10.17
C TYR A 72 3.55 6.54 -9.03
N TRP A 73 2.39 7.18 -8.88
CA TRP A 73 1.47 6.86 -7.78
C TRP A 73 0.73 5.52 -7.97
N SER A 74 0.69 4.99 -9.19
CA SER A 74 -0.05 3.76 -9.49
C SER A 74 0.56 3.07 -10.70
N THR A 75 0.59 1.73 -10.65
CA THR A 75 0.99 0.84 -11.74
C THR A 75 0.01 0.96 -12.92
N GLY A 76 0.25 1.94 -13.79
CA GLY A 76 -0.54 2.17 -15.00
C GLY A 76 -1.11 3.58 -15.17
N SER A 77 -0.92 4.46 -14.17
CA SER A 77 -1.34 5.86 -14.28
C SER A 77 -0.20 6.75 -14.80
N SER A 78 -0.51 7.69 -15.69
CA SER A 78 0.42 8.72 -16.16
C SER A 78 0.75 9.79 -15.10
N ASP A 79 0.17 9.66 -13.91
CA ASP A 79 0.33 10.60 -12.81
C ASP A 79 1.68 10.39 -12.12
N LEU A 80 2.65 11.14 -12.63
CA LEU A 80 3.98 11.29 -12.07
C LEU A 80 3.89 11.94 -10.69
N ALA A 81 4.22 11.18 -9.65
CA ALA A 81 4.32 11.68 -8.29
C ALA A 81 5.60 12.52 -8.13
N LEU A 82 6.71 12.06 -8.72
CA LEU A 82 8.02 12.68 -8.68
C LEU A 82 8.69 12.52 -10.04
N LYS A 83 9.36 13.56 -10.52
CA LYS A 83 10.05 13.54 -11.82
C LYS A 83 11.49 14.01 -11.67
N ASN A 84 12.44 13.15 -12.01
CA ASN A 84 13.87 13.45 -12.09
C ASN A 84 14.44 14.17 -10.85
N ILE A 85 14.10 13.70 -9.65
CA ILE A 85 14.61 14.29 -8.41
C ILE A 85 16.01 13.75 -8.14
N SER A 86 16.96 14.66 -7.94
CA SER A 86 18.32 14.33 -7.53
C SER A 86 18.62 15.00 -6.19
N LEU A 87 18.98 14.20 -5.20
CA LEU A 87 19.21 14.63 -3.82
C LEU A 87 20.49 13.98 -3.32
N ASN A 88 21.41 14.78 -2.79
CA ASN A 88 22.57 14.29 -2.06
C ASN A 88 22.51 14.80 -0.62
N VAL A 89 22.47 13.88 0.34
CA VAL A 89 22.45 14.17 1.78
C VAL A 89 23.66 13.54 2.43
N LYS A 90 24.41 14.36 3.17
CA LYS A 90 25.56 13.91 3.95
C LYS A 90 25.14 13.45 5.33
N LYS A 91 25.92 12.55 5.92
CA LYS A 91 25.78 12.12 7.32
C LYS A 91 25.90 13.34 8.23
N ARG A 92 25.04 13.39 9.26
CA ARG A 92 24.93 14.50 10.23
C ARG A 92 24.38 15.81 9.65
N GLN A 93 23.67 15.77 8.52
CA GLN A 93 22.97 16.92 7.96
C GLN A 93 21.46 16.84 8.24
N LEU A 94 20.85 17.95 8.65
CA LEU A 94 19.39 18.10 8.72
C LEU A 94 18.90 18.67 7.38
N LEU A 95 18.04 17.94 6.68
CA LEU A 95 17.43 18.36 5.42
C LEU A 95 15.93 18.63 5.63
N GLY A 96 15.46 19.81 5.22
CA GLY A 96 14.03 20.14 5.16
C GLY A 96 13.54 20.19 3.72
N ILE A 97 12.39 19.57 3.44
CA ILE A 97 11.73 19.62 2.12
C ILE A 97 10.53 20.56 2.23
N ILE A 98 10.52 21.65 1.46
CA ILE A 98 9.44 22.66 1.45
C ILE A 98 8.83 22.81 0.05
N GLY A 99 7.55 23.18 -0.03
CA GLY A 99 6.84 23.38 -1.29
C GLY A 99 5.32 23.43 -1.13
N PRO A 100 4.56 23.80 -2.17
CA PRO A 100 3.10 23.95 -2.14
C PRO A 100 2.37 22.61 -1.91
N VAL A 101 1.13 22.64 -1.40
CA VAL A 101 0.31 21.42 -1.24
C VAL A 101 0.17 20.73 -2.60
N GLY A 102 0.35 19.40 -2.64
CA GLY A 102 0.33 18.61 -3.88
C GLY A 102 1.67 18.51 -4.63
N SER A 103 2.74 19.15 -4.18
CA SER A 103 4.06 19.10 -4.84
C SER A 103 4.83 17.77 -4.70
N GLY A 104 4.20 16.70 -4.19
CA GLY A 104 4.85 15.39 -4.02
C GLY A 104 5.78 15.25 -2.81
N LYS A 105 5.77 16.14 -1.81
CA LYS A 105 6.65 16.02 -0.61
C LYS A 105 6.46 14.70 0.15
N SER A 106 5.20 14.36 0.45
CA SER A 106 4.87 13.10 1.12
C SER A 106 5.22 11.91 0.23
N SER A 107 5.00 12.02 -1.07
CA SER A 107 5.40 11.01 -2.06
C SER A 107 6.92 10.80 -2.08
N LEU A 108 7.73 11.86 -1.99
CA LEU A 108 9.20 11.76 -1.90
C LEU A 108 9.63 11.00 -0.65
N LEU A 109 8.99 11.26 0.50
CA LEU A 109 9.25 10.51 1.72
C LEU A 109 8.84 9.04 1.58
N GLN A 110 7.69 8.78 0.96
CA GLN A 110 7.21 7.43 0.68
C GLN A 110 8.13 6.66 -0.27
N THR A 111 8.70 7.31 -1.30
CA THR A 111 9.68 6.66 -2.18
C THR A 111 11.00 6.38 -1.47
N ILE A 112 11.47 7.28 -0.59
CA ILE A 112 12.67 7.03 0.24
C ILE A 112 12.42 5.83 1.18
N LEU A 113 11.19 5.68 1.67
CA LEU A 113 10.79 4.57 2.53
C LEU A 113 10.50 3.26 1.74
N GLY A 114 10.39 3.33 0.41
CA GLY A 114 10.12 2.18 -0.46
C GLY A 114 8.65 1.77 -0.56
N THR A 115 7.71 2.65 -0.20
CA THR A 115 6.27 2.32 -0.16
C THR A 115 5.49 2.63 -1.45
N ILE A 116 6.08 3.37 -2.39
CA ILE A 116 5.49 3.70 -3.71
C ILE A 116 6.45 3.42 -4.86
#